data_AF-A0A4Q3GS70-F1
#
_entry.id   AF-A0A4Q3GS70-F1
#
_cell.length_a   1.000
_cell.length_b   1.000
_cell.length_c   1.000
_cell.angle_alpha   90.00
_cell.angle_beta   90.00
_cell.angle_gamma   90.00
#
_symmetry.space_group_name_H-M   'P 1'
#
loop_
_entity.id
_entity.type
_entity.pdbx_description
1 polymer ?
#
loop_
_entity_poly.entity_id
_entity_poly.type
_entity_poly.pdbx_seq_one_letter_code
_entity_poly.pdbx_strand_id
1 'polypeptide(L)'
;MDRRVGLGLIALSVISTVIIVAIVSLFLTLNEQDRKVRDSVREDAIWAAYQLNNEAVQLELAINDALSTPGPETLKALTMRYDVLYSRASFLVQGEYAVKFDDDPDITDLGHRTYSAIMAMAPEFDRMVAAKQVAQDDIAALLLPAQALRG
;
A
#
# COMPACT_ATOMS: atom_id res chain seq x y z
N MET A 1 -33.38 51.85 -34.00
CA MET A 1 -32.80 50.67 -33.32
C MET A 1 -32.25 51.13 -31.99
N ASP A 2 -32.94 50.77 -30.91
CA ASP A 2 -32.72 51.35 -29.58
C ASP A 2 -31.36 50.91 -29.02
N ARG A 3 -30.51 51.91 -28.69
CA ARG A 3 -29.18 51.73 -28.10
C ARG A 3 -29.18 50.81 -26.86
N ARG A 4 -30.33 50.70 -26.19
CA ARG A 4 -30.56 49.82 -25.02
C ARG A 4 -30.55 48.33 -25.38
N VAL A 5 -31.05 47.95 -26.56
CA VAL A 5 -31.07 46.56 -27.03
C VAL A 5 -29.66 46.11 -27.42
N GLY A 6 -28.88 46.99 -28.06
CA GLY A 6 -27.47 46.72 -28.38
C GLY A 6 -26.60 46.54 -27.12
N LEU A 7 -26.81 47.37 -26.10
CA LEU A 7 -26.14 47.22 -24.80
C LEU A 7 -26.49 45.91 -24.10
N GLY A 8 -27.76 45.49 -24.17
CA GLY A 8 -28.20 44.21 -23.59
C GLY A 8 -27.56 42.99 -24.29
N LEU A 9 -27.47 43.00 -25.62
CA LEU A 9 -26.81 41.94 -26.39
C LEU A 9 -25.31 41.86 -26.09
N ILE A 10 -24.63 43.01 -25.99
CA ILE A 10 -23.21 43.05 -25.64
C ILE A 10 -22.99 42.53 -24.21
N ALA A 11 -23.80 42.96 -23.25
CA ALA A 11 -23.71 42.49 -21.87
C ALA A 11 -23.90 40.96 -21.78
N LEU A 12 -24.90 40.42 -22.48
CA LEU A 12 -25.17 38.99 -22.48
C LEU A 12 -24.03 38.19 -23.12
N SER A 13 -23.46 38.70 -24.21
CA SER A 13 -22.31 38.08 -24.87
C SER A 13 -21.07 38.08 -23.98
N VAL A 14 -20.79 39.17 -23.26
CA VAL A 14 -19.65 39.25 -22.35
C VAL A 14 -19.81 38.27 -21.19
N ILE A 15 -21.00 38.22 -20.58
CA ILE A 15 -21.30 37.29 -19.48
C ILE A 15 -21.16 35.84 -19.95
N SER A 16 -21.67 35.52 -21.14
CA SER A 16 -21.54 34.18 -21.73
C SER A 16 -20.08 33.79 -21.93
N THR A 17 -19.26 34.70 -22.49
CA THR A 17 -17.83 34.46 -22.68
C THR A 17 -17.12 34.24 -21.33
N VAL A 18 -17.43 35.03 -20.31
CA VAL A 18 -16.84 34.86 -18.97
C VAL A 18 -17.19 33.50 -18.37
N ILE A 19 -18.45 33.06 -18.51
CA ILE A 19 -18.88 31.74 -18.02
C ILE A 19 -18.14 30.62 -18.77
N ILE A 20 -17.99 30.71 -20.09
CA ILE A 20 -17.26 29.71 -20.87
C ILE A 20 -15.80 29.63 -20.43
N VAL A 21 -15.14 30.78 -20.26
CA VAL A 21 -13.76 30.83 -19.76
C VAL A 21 -13.66 30.20 -18.37
N ALA A 22 -14.58 30.51 -17.47
CA ALA A 22 -14.61 29.93 -16.13
C ALA A 22 -14.79 28.39 -16.16
N ILE A 23 -15.67 27.87 -17.03
CA ILE A 23 -15.88 26.43 -17.20
C ILE A 23 -14.61 25.75 -17.75
N VAL A 24 -13.98 26.34 -18.77
CA VAL A 24 -12.75 25.80 -19.35
C VAL A 24 -11.62 25.80 -18.31
N SER A 25 -11.46 26.88 -17.55
CA SER A 25 -10.48 26.94 -16.46
C SER A 25 -10.76 25.91 -15.38
N LEU A 26 -12.03 25.71 -14.97
CA LEU A 26 -12.40 24.68 -14.01
C LEU A 26 -12.05 23.29 -14.53
N PHE A 27 -12.37 23.00 -15.79
CA PHE A 27 -12.06 21.72 -16.42
C PHE A 27 -10.56 21.44 -16.50
N LEU A 28 -9.74 22.45 -16.84
CA LEU A 28 -8.28 22.33 -16.86
C LEU A 28 -7.72 22.06 -15.46
N THR A 29 -8.18 22.81 -14.44
CA THR A 29 -7.76 22.60 -13.05
C THR A 29 -8.13 21.20 -12.55
N LEU A 30 -9.34 20.72 -12.83
CA LEU A 30 -9.77 19.37 -12.46
C LEU A 30 -8.91 18.30 -13.15
N ASN A 31 -8.67 18.42 -14.45
CA ASN A 31 -7.86 17.47 -15.21
C ASN A 31 -6.37 17.48 -14.80
N GLU A 32 -5.83 18.63 -14.38
CA GLU A 32 -4.49 18.71 -13.78
C GLU A 32 -4.43 18.06 -12.39
N GLN A 33 -5.49 18.21 -11.60
CA GLN A 33 -5.60 17.60 -10.29
C GLN A 33 -5.66 16.06 -10.40
N ASP A 34 -6.43 15.55 -11.37
CA ASP A 34 -6.53 14.10 -11.62
C ASP A 34 -5.19 13.48 -12.03
N ARG A 35 -4.38 14.19 -12.82
CA ARG A 35 -3.05 13.68 -13.23
C ARG A 35 -2.05 13.69 -12.08
N LYS A 36 -2.00 14.76 -11.29
CA LYS A 36 -1.11 14.85 -10.12
C LYS A 36 -1.45 13.84 -9.03
N VAL A 37 -2.74 13.59 -8.81
CA VAL A 37 -3.19 12.56 -7.86
C VAL A 37 -2.81 11.17 -8.37
N ARG A 38 -2.96 10.87 -9.66
CA ARG A 38 -2.59 9.56 -10.23
C ARG A 38 -1.11 9.24 -10.12
N ASP A 39 -0.24 10.22 -10.39
CA ASP A 39 1.21 9.99 -10.33
C ASP A 39 1.73 9.91 -8.89
N SER A 40 1.21 10.74 -7.98
CA SER A 40 1.53 10.68 -6.55
C SER A 40 1.16 9.34 -5.93
N VAL A 41 -0.02 8.81 -6.25
CA VAL A 41 -0.50 7.53 -5.68
C VAL A 41 0.36 6.35 -6.17
N ARG A 42 0.89 6.40 -7.41
CA ARG A 42 1.83 5.37 -7.89
C ARG A 42 3.14 5.40 -7.12
N GLU A 43 3.67 6.59 -6.84
CA GLU A 43 4.87 6.77 -6.02
C GLU A 43 4.65 6.27 -4.58
N ASP A 44 3.50 6.58 -3.99
CA ASP A 44 3.12 6.12 -2.65
C ASP A 44 3.01 4.59 -2.59
N ALA A 45 2.46 3.96 -3.63
CA ALA A 45 2.37 2.50 -3.74
C ALA A 45 3.75 1.83 -3.83
N ILE A 46 4.66 2.41 -4.63
CA ILE A 46 6.05 1.95 -4.75
C ILE A 46 6.76 2.07 -3.40
N TRP A 47 6.56 3.18 -2.70
CA TRP A 47 7.10 3.39 -1.35
C TRP A 47 6.54 2.40 -0.34
N ALA A 48 5.25 2.09 -0.41
CA ALA A 48 4.60 1.11 0.46
C ALA A 48 5.16 -0.30 0.23
N ALA A 49 5.40 -0.71 -1.02
CA ALA A 49 6.02 -1.98 -1.37
C ALA A 49 7.48 -2.06 -0.89
N TYR A 50 8.26 -0.99 -1.11
CA TYR A 50 9.63 -0.90 -0.61
C TYR A 50 9.70 -1.00 0.92
N GLN A 51 8.78 -0.31 1.60
CA GLN A 51 8.67 -0.35 3.06
C GLN A 51 8.33 -1.75 3.56
N LEU A 52 7.39 -2.45 2.90
CA LEU A 52 7.03 -3.83 3.22
C LEU A 52 8.23 -4.78 3.09
N ASN A 53 9.03 -4.64 2.04
CA ASN A 53 10.25 -5.43 1.84
C ASN A 53 11.25 -5.22 2.99
N ASN A 54 11.46 -3.98 3.42
CA ASN A 54 12.35 -3.71 4.56
C ASN A 54 11.83 -4.35 5.85
N GLU A 55 10.52 -4.36 6.07
CA GLU A 55 9.92 -5.01 7.25
C GLU A 55 10.04 -6.53 7.19
N ALA A 56 9.93 -7.14 6.00
CA ALA A 56 10.18 -8.56 5.80
C ALA A 56 11.64 -8.94 6.15
N VAL A 57 12.62 -8.14 5.70
CA VAL A 57 14.04 -8.32 6.05
C VAL A 57 14.26 -8.18 7.56
N GLN A 58 13.61 -7.20 8.19
CA GLN A 58 13.71 -7.01 9.64
C GLN A 58 13.07 -8.16 10.43
N LEU A 59 12.02 -8.78 9.92
CA LEU A 59 11.42 -9.97 10.50
C LEU A 59 12.37 -11.18 10.36
N GLU A 60 12.97 -11.38 9.18
CA GLU A 60 13.95 -12.46 8.94
C GLU A 60 15.16 -12.34 9.89
N LEU A 61 15.69 -11.13 10.08
CA LEU A 61 16.78 -10.88 11.03
C LEU A 61 16.35 -11.19 12.47
N ALA A 62 15.13 -10.81 12.85
CA ALA A 62 14.60 -11.12 14.18
C ALA A 62 14.39 -12.63 14.40
N ILE A 63 13.98 -13.38 13.37
CA ILE A 63 13.87 -14.85 13.43
C ILE A 63 15.26 -15.47 13.63
N ASN A 64 16.29 -15.00 12.91
CA ASN A 64 17.65 -15.50 13.06
C ASN A 64 18.26 -15.19 14.45
N ASP A 65 17.98 -14.00 14.99
CA ASP A 65 18.38 -13.64 16.36
C ASP A 65 17.65 -14.51 17.40
N ALA A 66 16.37 -14.77 17.17
CA ALA A 66 15.54 -15.63 18.02
C ALA A 66 16.04 -17.08 18.09
N LEU A 67 16.62 -17.60 17.01
CA LEU A 67 17.27 -18.92 16.99
C LEU A 67 18.52 -18.98 17.87
N SER A 68 19.22 -17.84 18.02
CA SER A 68 20.45 -17.76 18.81
C SER A 68 20.16 -17.61 20.31
N THR A 69 19.09 -16.89 20.66
CA THR A 69 18.66 -16.70 22.06
C THR A 69 17.14 -16.88 22.21
N PRO A 70 16.65 -18.13 22.28
CA PRO A 70 15.22 -18.38 22.44
C PRO A 70 14.75 -17.95 23.83
N GLY A 71 13.65 -17.20 23.89
CA GLY A 71 13.06 -16.75 25.15
C GLY A 71 11.65 -16.18 25.01
N PRO A 72 10.93 -15.99 26.14
CA PRO A 72 9.56 -15.45 26.13
C PRO A 72 9.48 -14.02 25.61
N GLU A 73 10.48 -13.18 25.91
CA GLU A 73 10.59 -11.82 25.38
C GLU A 73 10.83 -11.82 23.86
N THR A 74 11.58 -12.81 23.37
CA THR A 74 11.82 -13.03 21.95
C THR A 74 10.52 -13.36 21.21
N LEU A 75 9.65 -14.22 21.78
CA LEU A 75 8.33 -14.52 21.22
C LEU A 75 7.50 -13.25 21.02
N LYS A 76 7.38 -12.45 22.08
CA LYS A 76 6.58 -11.24 22.08
C LYS A 76 7.07 -10.24 21.03
N ALA A 77 8.40 -10.08 20.92
CA ALA A 77 9.01 -9.23 19.91
C ALA A 77 8.76 -9.75 18.48
N LEU A 78 8.81 -11.06 18.28
CA LEU A 78 8.59 -11.70 16.98
C LEU A 78 7.13 -11.57 16.53
N THR A 79 6.17 -11.86 17.43
CA THR A 79 4.74 -11.71 17.17
C THR A 79 4.39 -10.26 16.85
N MET A 80 4.93 -9.28 17.61
CA MET A 80 4.68 -7.87 17.33
C MET A 80 5.20 -7.45 15.93
N ARG A 81 6.37 -7.93 15.52
CA ARG A 81 6.92 -7.65 14.18
C ARG A 81 6.09 -8.29 13.08
N TYR A 82 5.63 -9.52 13.31
CA TYR A 82 4.74 -10.21 12.39
C TYR A 82 3.39 -9.49 12.23
N ASP A 83 2.77 -9.04 13.33
CA ASP A 83 1.51 -8.29 13.28
C ASP A 83 1.63 -7.00 12.44
N VAL A 84 2.75 -6.28 12.58
CA VAL A 84 3.04 -5.08 11.78
C VAL A 84 3.13 -5.44 10.30
N LEU A 85 3.94 -6.45 9.95
CA LEU A 85 4.12 -6.91 8.58
C LEU A 85 2.78 -7.37 7.95
N TYR A 86 2.01 -8.17 8.70
CA TYR A 86 0.70 -8.68 8.29
C TYR A 86 -0.26 -7.53 7.94
N SER A 87 -0.37 -6.53 8.83
CA SER A 87 -1.27 -5.40 8.63
C SER A 87 -0.90 -4.59 7.38
N ARG A 88 0.39 -4.37 7.12
CA ARG A 88 0.85 -3.60 5.96
C ARG A 88 0.71 -4.37 4.65
N ALA A 89 0.95 -5.67 4.69
CA ALA A 89 0.73 -6.53 3.53
C ALA A 89 -0.74 -6.59 3.13
N SER A 90 -1.66 -6.65 4.11
CA SER A 90 -3.10 -6.65 3.82
C SER A 90 -3.56 -5.32 3.21
N PHE A 91 -3.01 -4.17 3.65
CA PHE A 91 -3.29 -2.88 3.01
C PHE A 91 -2.78 -2.80 1.57
N LEU A 92 -1.65 -3.42 1.25
CA LEU A 92 -1.08 -3.41 -0.10
C LEU A 92 -1.89 -4.27 -1.09
N VAL A 93 -2.39 -5.44 -0.63
CA VAL A 93 -3.07 -6.43 -1.49
C VAL A 93 -4.59 -6.32 -1.48
N GLN A 94 -5.22 -5.86 -0.40
CA GLN A 94 -6.68 -5.74 -0.30
C GLN A 94 -7.18 -4.29 -0.35
N GLY A 95 -6.27 -3.32 -0.30
CA GLY A 95 -6.59 -1.89 -0.25
C GLY A 95 -6.56 -1.18 -1.61
N GLU A 96 -6.54 0.15 -1.57
CA GLU A 96 -6.59 1.05 -2.73
C GLU A 96 -5.45 0.83 -3.74
N TYR A 97 -4.34 0.23 -3.30
CA TYR A 97 -3.16 -0.05 -4.11
C TYR A 97 -3.33 -1.24 -5.06
N ALA A 98 -4.15 -2.24 -4.71
CA ALA A 98 -4.40 -3.42 -5.54
C ALA A 98 -5.07 -3.09 -6.88
N VAL A 99 -5.96 -2.09 -6.87
CA VAL A 99 -6.68 -1.62 -8.08
C VAL A 99 -5.74 -0.93 -9.09
N LYS A 100 -4.51 -0.58 -8.69
CA LYS A 100 -3.57 0.21 -9.51
C LYS A 100 -2.35 -0.58 -9.99
N PHE A 101 -2.09 -1.76 -9.40
CA PHE A 101 -1.17 -2.74 -9.96
C PHE A 101 -1.80 -3.59 -11.07
N ASP A 102 -3.12 -3.47 -11.29
CA ASP A 102 -3.88 -4.21 -12.32
C ASP A 102 -3.37 -3.95 -13.75
N ASP A 103 -2.66 -2.83 -13.98
CA ASP A 103 -2.02 -2.50 -15.25
C ASP A 103 -0.72 -3.32 -15.51
N ASP A 104 -0.16 -3.99 -14.50
CA ASP A 104 1.03 -4.83 -14.59
C ASP A 104 0.80 -6.21 -13.89
N PRO A 105 0.53 -7.27 -14.67
CA PRO A 105 0.21 -8.59 -14.11
C PRO A 105 1.37 -9.22 -13.34
N ASP A 106 2.63 -8.90 -13.67
CA ASP A 106 3.80 -9.48 -12.99
C ASP A 106 3.93 -8.90 -11.57
N ILE A 107 3.68 -7.60 -11.41
CA ILE A 107 3.70 -6.91 -10.11
C ILE A 107 2.54 -7.40 -9.23
N THR A 108 1.36 -7.57 -9.83
CA THR A 108 0.20 -8.10 -9.12
C THR A 108 0.43 -9.53 -8.64
N ASP A 109 1.02 -10.39 -9.47
CA ASP A 109 1.36 -11.76 -9.07
C ASP A 109 2.44 -11.81 -7.98
N LEU A 110 3.45 -10.95 -8.05
CA LEU A 110 4.46 -10.82 -7.00
C LEU A 110 3.83 -10.41 -5.66
N GLY A 111 2.96 -9.40 -5.65
CA GLY A 111 2.27 -8.95 -4.44
C GLY A 111 1.42 -10.06 -3.79
N HIS A 112 0.68 -10.83 -4.61
CA HIS A 112 -0.08 -11.98 -4.12
C HIS A 112 0.81 -13.08 -3.53
N ARG A 113 1.94 -13.38 -4.18
CA ARG A 113 2.91 -14.37 -3.67
C ARG A 113 3.50 -13.93 -2.33
N THR A 114 3.96 -12.69 -2.22
CA THR A 114 4.47 -12.13 -0.95
C THR A 114 3.43 -12.19 0.15
N TYR A 115 2.18 -11.79 -0.14
CA TYR A 115 1.10 -11.86 0.85
C TYR A 115 0.79 -13.30 1.27
N SER A 116 0.75 -14.24 0.32
CA SER A 116 0.53 -15.66 0.62
C SER A 116 1.64 -16.25 1.50
N ALA A 117 2.89 -15.84 1.31
CA ALA A 117 4.02 -16.26 2.13
C ALA A 117 3.92 -15.71 3.55
N ILE A 118 3.49 -14.45 3.72
CA ILE A 118 3.21 -13.87 5.05
C ILE A 118 2.08 -14.64 5.74
N MET A 119 0.97 -14.93 5.05
CA MET A 119 -0.14 -15.70 5.63
C MET A 119 0.28 -17.11 6.04
N ALA A 120 1.19 -17.74 5.30
CA ALA A 120 1.69 -19.07 5.60
C ALA A 120 2.44 -19.15 6.94
N MET A 121 2.90 -18.02 7.48
CA MET A 121 3.56 -17.95 8.79
C MET A 121 2.57 -17.88 9.95
N ALA A 122 1.30 -17.51 9.72
CA ALA A 122 0.31 -17.34 10.78
C ALA A 122 0.13 -18.60 11.68
N PRO A 123 0.02 -19.83 11.11
CA PRO A 123 -0.16 -21.03 11.92
C PRO A 123 1.02 -21.31 12.85
N GLU A 124 2.24 -20.91 12.49
CA GLU A 124 3.43 -21.07 13.35
C GLU A 124 3.37 -20.09 14.53
N PHE A 125 3.07 -18.82 14.25
CA PHE A 125 2.91 -17.80 15.30
C PHE A 125 1.76 -18.16 16.26
N ASP A 126 0.62 -18.62 15.75
CA ASP A 126 -0.52 -19.04 16.55
C ASP A 126 -0.17 -20.21 17.47
N ARG A 127 0.61 -21.18 16.98
CA ARG A 127 1.10 -22.31 17.78
C ARG A 127 2.03 -21.85 18.90
N MET A 128 2.99 -20.98 18.60
CA MET A 128 3.94 -20.45 19.59
C MET A 128 3.23 -19.62 20.68
N VAL A 129 2.26 -18.79 20.30
CA VAL A 129 1.45 -18.00 21.23
C VAL A 129 0.59 -18.91 22.12
N ALA A 130 -0.07 -19.92 21.55
CA ALA A 130 -0.89 -20.87 22.29
C ALA A 130 -0.06 -21.71 23.29
N ALA A 131 1.13 -22.14 22.88
CA ALA A 131 2.06 -22.90 23.73
C ALA A 131 2.71 -22.05 24.83
N LYS A 132 2.71 -20.71 24.71
CA LYS A 132 3.47 -19.77 25.56
C LYS A 132 4.95 -20.14 25.69
N GLN A 133 5.45 -20.93 24.75
CA GLN A 133 6.81 -21.43 24.69
C GLN A 133 7.28 -21.28 23.25
N VAL A 134 8.59 -21.12 23.13
CA VAL A 134 9.26 -21.04 21.85
C VAL A 134 10.19 -22.23 21.78
N ALA A 135 9.79 -23.27 21.05
CA ALA A 135 10.74 -24.31 20.69
C ALA A 135 11.62 -23.79 19.54
N GLN A 136 12.88 -24.20 19.53
CA GLN A 136 13.80 -23.86 18.46
C GLN A 136 13.29 -24.38 17.10
N ASP A 137 12.59 -25.52 17.10
CA ASP A 137 11.94 -26.09 15.92
C ASP A 137 10.80 -25.22 15.37
N ASP A 138 10.04 -24.55 16.25
CA ASP A 138 8.97 -23.62 15.84
C ASP A 138 9.55 -22.36 15.18
N ILE A 139 10.66 -21.82 15.72
CA ILE A 139 11.36 -20.69 15.10
C ILE A 139 11.98 -21.12 13.76
N ALA A 140 12.55 -22.32 13.69
CA ALA A 140 13.15 -22.83 12.47
C ALA A 140 12.11 -23.01 11.34
N ALA A 141 10.87 -23.37 11.67
CA ALA A 141 9.77 -23.46 10.72
C ALA A 141 9.42 -22.10 10.06
N LEU A 142 9.71 -20.98 10.72
CA LEU A 142 9.50 -19.62 10.20
C LEU A 142 10.57 -19.18 9.18
N LEU A 143 11.72 -19.85 9.11
CA LEU A 143 12.83 -19.42 8.23
C LEU A 143 12.52 -19.60 6.75
N LEU A 144 11.94 -20.73 6.37
CA LEU A 144 11.61 -21.02 4.97
C LEU A 144 10.64 -19.97 4.37
N PRO A 145 9.49 -19.67 5.01
CA PRO A 145 8.60 -18.62 4.52
C PRO A 145 9.23 -17.23 4.61
N ALA A 146 10.07 -16.93 5.61
CA ALA A 146 10.76 -15.64 5.70
C ALA A 146 11.73 -15.40 4.53
N GLN A 147 12.47 -16.44 4.13
CA GLN A 147 13.38 -16.38 2.98
C GLN A 147 12.64 -16.27 1.65
N ALA A 148 11.44 -16.84 1.55
CA ALA A 148 10.60 -16.71 0.36
C ALA A 148 10.11 -15.26 0.12
N LEU A 149 10.19 -14.38 1.12
CA LEU A 149 9.85 -12.95 0.98
C LEU A 149 10.92 -12.13 0.23
N ARG A 150 12.11 -12.70 -0.01
CA ARG A 150 13.24 -12.02 -0.68
C ARG A 150 13.27 -12.18 -2.20
N GLY A 151 12.49 -13.12 -2.76
CA GLY A 151 12.50 -13.48 -4.18
C GLY A 151 11.24 -13.04 -4.89
#